data_AF-T0SM23-F1
#
_entry.id   AF-T0SM23-F1
#
_cell.length_a   1.000
_cell.length_b   1.000
_cell.length_c   1.000
_cell.angle_alpha   90.00
_cell.angle_beta   90.00
_cell.angle_gamma   90.00
#
_symmetry.space_group_name_H-M   'P 1'
#
loop_
_entity.id
_entity.type
_entity.pdbx_description
1 polymer ?
#
loop_
_entity_poly.entity_id
_entity_poly.type
_entity_poly.pdbx_seq_one_letter_code
_entity_poly.pdbx_strand_id
1 'polypeptide(L)'
;MRYILLVLVSLSVEAMSVEVSWNDNFSKSLTLYCEGNNECLTYFDEVTVIEEELCNDCFSTDMTSSFIFNGIGESITTGELAVPLDFFDLLKSNNFVSIDYDSPYDLVTGQSRIKKKLAYRNLCDDSSADPVLFFEKDDFGRISNPRFILCADGVYNLDLFSIDVNDDFFGIPEFY
;
A
#
# COMPACT_ATOMS: atom_id res chain seq x y z
N MET A 1 -45.52 31.65 10.82
CA MET A 1 -44.48 30.90 11.58
C MET A 1 -43.98 29.80 10.65
N ARG A 2 -42.93 30.07 9.86
CA ARG A 2 -42.36 29.11 8.91
C ARG A 2 -41.22 28.38 9.63
N TYR A 3 -41.39 27.08 9.84
CA TYR A 3 -40.34 26.21 10.33
C TYR A 3 -39.40 25.89 9.16
N ILE A 4 -38.16 26.36 9.23
CA ILE A 4 -37.08 25.92 8.34
C ILE A 4 -36.66 24.55 8.87
N LEU A 5 -37.02 23.49 8.14
CA LEU A 5 -36.54 22.15 8.39
C LEU A 5 -35.08 22.11 7.91
N LEU A 6 -34.13 22.17 8.84
CA LEU A 6 -32.71 21.95 8.55
C LEU A 6 -32.53 20.44 8.36
N VAL A 7 -32.55 20.00 7.10
CA VAL A 7 -32.16 18.64 6.74
C VAL A 7 -30.64 18.59 6.81
N LEU A 8 -30.12 18.10 7.95
CA LEU A 8 -28.76 17.59 8.05
C LEU A 8 -28.68 16.33 7.19
N VAL A 9 -28.31 16.49 5.92
CA VAL A 9 -27.87 15.35 5.10
C VAL A 9 -26.51 14.94 5.65
N SER A 10 -26.49 13.95 6.54
CA SER A 10 -25.28 13.23 6.91
C SER A 10 -24.83 12.44 5.68
N LEU A 11 -23.87 12.97 4.93
CA LEU A 11 -23.10 12.20 3.97
C LEU A 11 -22.16 11.32 4.80
N SER A 12 -22.58 10.10 5.10
CA SER A 12 -21.69 9.04 5.56
C SER A 12 -20.79 8.69 4.36
N VAL A 13 -19.58 9.27 4.34
CA VAL A 13 -18.51 8.80 3.45
C VAL A 13 -18.01 7.51 4.09
N GLU A 14 -18.64 6.39 3.75
CA GLU A 14 -18.13 5.09 4.16
C GLU A 14 -16.92 4.78 3.28
N ALA A 15 -15.75 4.76 3.91
CA ALA A 15 -14.50 4.42 3.26
C ALA A 15 -14.57 2.96 2.80
N MET A 16 -14.07 2.70 1.60
CA MET A 16 -13.80 1.34 1.15
C MET A 16 -12.78 0.69 2.10
N SER A 17 -12.86 -0.63 2.28
CA SER A 17 -11.86 -1.38 3.05
C SER A 17 -11.34 -2.57 2.26
N VAL A 18 -10.11 -2.96 2.60
CA VAL A 18 -9.43 -4.11 1.99
C VAL A 18 -8.90 -5.00 3.09
N GLU A 19 -9.18 -6.29 2.98
CA GLU A 19 -8.56 -7.33 3.80
C GLU A 19 -7.58 -8.12 2.94
N VAL A 20 -6.34 -8.24 3.41
CA VAL A 20 -5.31 -9.09 2.79
C VAL A 20 -5.30 -10.42 3.52
N SER A 21 -5.44 -11.52 2.78
CA SER A 21 -5.44 -12.87 3.33
C SER A 21 -4.42 -13.75 2.62
N TRP A 22 -3.82 -14.65 3.40
CA TRP A 22 -2.94 -15.70 2.94
C TRP A 22 -3.57 -17.05 3.29
N ASN A 23 -3.64 -17.95 2.32
CA ASN A 23 -4.12 -19.31 2.54
C ASN A 23 -2.95 -20.28 2.85
N ASP A 24 -3.29 -21.50 3.27
CA ASP A 24 -2.32 -22.56 3.60
C ASP A 24 -1.43 -22.99 2.42
N ASN A 25 -1.81 -22.64 1.19
CA ASN A 25 -1.05 -22.92 -0.03
C ASN A 25 -0.19 -21.72 -0.47
N PHE A 26 0.02 -20.73 0.41
CA PHE A 26 0.71 -19.48 0.09
C PHE A 26 0.10 -18.72 -1.11
N SER A 27 -1.18 -18.93 -1.39
CA SER A 27 -1.92 -18.04 -2.30
C SER A 27 -2.45 -16.87 -1.48
N LYS A 28 -2.47 -15.72 -2.14
CA LYS A 28 -2.81 -14.46 -1.51
C LYS A 28 -4.02 -13.86 -2.21
N SER A 29 -4.96 -13.37 -1.42
CA SER A 29 -6.14 -12.70 -1.92
C SER A 29 -6.38 -11.38 -1.20
N LEU A 30 -6.97 -10.45 -1.93
CA LEU A 30 -7.49 -9.20 -1.40
C LEU A 30 -9.01 -9.27 -1.46
N THR A 31 -9.66 -9.09 -0.31
CA THR A 31 -11.11 -8.92 -0.26
C THR A 31 -11.40 -7.43 -0.16
N LEU A 32 -12.00 -6.90 -1.22
CA LEU A 32 -12.44 -5.52 -1.34
C LEU A 32 -13.89 -5.40 -0.87
N TYR A 33 -14.15 -4.50 0.07
CA TYR A 33 -15.48 -4.17 0.56
C TYR A 33 -15.86 -2.76 0.11
N CYS A 34 -16.87 -2.66 -0.75
CA CYS A 34 -17.37 -1.42 -1.34
C CYS A 34 -18.71 -0.94 -0.72
N GLU A 35 -19.19 -1.55 0.36
CA GLU A 35 -20.45 -1.16 1.01
C GLU A 35 -20.45 0.35 1.32
N GLY A 36 -21.49 1.06 0.88
CA GLY A 36 -21.62 2.51 1.07
C GLY A 36 -20.78 3.40 0.14
N ASN A 37 -19.89 2.83 -0.70
CA ASN A 37 -19.00 3.59 -1.59
C ASN A 37 -19.40 3.48 -3.08
N ASN A 38 -20.16 4.47 -3.58
CA ASN A 38 -20.66 4.47 -4.97
C ASN A 38 -19.56 4.47 -6.04
N GLU A 39 -18.40 5.05 -5.75
CA GLU A 39 -17.28 5.06 -6.68
C GLU A 39 -16.69 3.66 -6.81
N CYS A 40 -16.47 2.96 -5.69
CA CYS A 40 -16.05 1.56 -5.65
C CYS A 40 -17.05 0.63 -6.35
N LEU A 41 -18.35 0.81 -6.08
CA LEU A 41 -19.45 0.04 -6.68
C LEU A 41 -19.60 0.23 -8.19
N THR A 42 -19.01 1.29 -8.75
CA THR A 42 -18.97 1.47 -10.22
C THR A 42 -17.96 0.52 -10.87
N TYR A 43 -16.94 0.09 -10.12
CA TYR A 43 -15.83 -0.72 -10.62
C TYR A 43 -15.91 -2.18 -10.19
N PHE A 44 -16.50 -2.44 -9.04
CA PHE A 44 -16.50 -3.71 -8.33
C PHE A 44 -17.88 -4.00 -7.73
N ASP A 45 -18.15 -5.26 -7.41
CA ASP A 45 -19.32 -5.63 -6.62
C ASP A 45 -19.12 -5.22 -5.15
N GLU A 46 -20.19 -5.25 -4.36
CA GLU A 46 -20.19 -4.91 -2.92
C GLU A 46 -19.07 -5.62 -2.14
N VAL A 47 -18.81 -6.89 -2.48
CA VAL A 47 -17.66 -7.66 -2.02
C VAL A 47 -16.99 -8.30 -3.22
N THR A 48 -15.71 -7.99 -3.44
CA THR A 48 -14.92 -8.57 -4.54
C THR A 48 -13.66 -9.22 -4.00
N VAL A 49 -13.36 -10.44 -4.44
CA VAL A 49 -12.11 -11.14 -4.13
C VAL A 49 -11.18 -11.06 -5.34
N ILE A 50 -9.97 -10.55 -5.11
CA ILE A 50 -8.91 -10.42 -6.11
C ILE A 50 -7.78 -11.37 -5.71
N GLU A 51 -7.51 -12.37 -6.54
CA GLU A 51 -6.39 -13.29 -6.35
C GLU A 51 -5.09 -12.63 -6.83
N GLU A 52 -4.17 -12.37 -5.90
CA GLU A 52 -2.87 -11.79 -6.21
C GLU A 52 -1.88 -12.91 -6.56
N GLU A 53 -1.26 -12.80 -7.74
CA GLU A 53 -0.19 -13.72 -8.11
C GLU A 53 1.01 -13.59 -7.16
N LEU A 54 1.48 -14.72 -6.63
CA LEU A 54 2.61 -14.77 -5.71
C LEU A 54 3.87 -14.21 -6.35
N CYS A 55 4.42 -13.15 -5.76
CA CYS A 55 5.73 -12.65 -6.13
C CYS A 55 6.84 -13.40 -5.38
N ASN A 56 7.52 -14.32 -6.07
CA ASN A 56 8.62 -15.11 -5.48
C ASN A 56 9.91 -14.30 -5.23
N ASP A 57 10.10 -13.18 -5.93
CA ASP A 57 11.28 -12.33 -5.78
C ASP A 57 11.00 -11.13 -4.84
N CYS A 58 9.83 -11.10 -4.21
CA CYS A 58 9.44 -10.09 -3.24
C CYS A 58 9.86 -10.43 -1.81
N PHE A 59 10.41 -11.63 -1.58
CA PHE A 59 10.93 -11.96 -0.27
C PHE A 59 12.14 -11.09 0.04
N SER A 60 12.21 -10.57 1.26
CA SER A 60 13.26 -9.67 1.76
C SER A 60 14.65 -10.30 1.78
N THR A 61 14.81 -11.52 1.27
CA THR A 61 16.10 -12.13 0.93
C THR A 61 16.78 -11.44 -0.24
N ASP A 62 16.01 -10.77 -1.11
CA ASP A 62 16.53 -10.02 -2.25
C ASP A 62 16.83 -8.56 -1.89
N MET A 63 17.83 -7.98 -2.54
CA MET A 63 18.35 -6.63 -2.23
C MET A 63 17.28 -5.54 -2.39
N THR A 64 16.49 -5.60 -3.46
CA THR A 64 15.40 -4.66 -3.73
C THR A 64 14.32 -4.73 -2.65
N SER A 65 13.89 -5.95 -2.32
CA SER A 65 12.86 -6.20 -1.31
C SER A 65 13.35 -5.75 0.08
N SER A 66 14.60 -6.06 0.43
CA SER A 66 15.26 -5.54 1.64
C SER A 66 15.29 -4.02 1.70
N PHE A 67 15.59 -3.33 0.59
CA PHE A 67 15.58 -1.87 0.54
C PHE A 67 14.18 -1.30 0.79
N ILE A 68 13.16 -1.90 0.16
CA ILE A 68 11.76 -1.48 0.34
C ILE A 68 11.34 -1.61 1.80
N PHE A 69 11.52 -2.79 2.42
CA PHE A 69 11.08 -2.99 3.80
C PHE A 69 11.79 -2.10 4.82
N ASN A 70 13.07 -1.79 4.59
CA ASN A 70 13.80 -0.86 5.44
C ASN A 70 13.45 0.61 5.15
N GLY A 71 12.96 0.93 3.96
CA GLY A 71 12.57 2.28 3.56
C GLY A 71 11.20 2.72 4.04
N ILE A 72 10.34 1.81 4.49
CA ILE A 72 8.98 2.12 4.98
C ILE A 72 9.03 3.05 6.19
N GLY A 73 8.44 4.25 6.06
CA GLY A 73 8.45 5.27 7.10
C GLY A 73 9.73 6.13 7.14
N GLU A 74 10.69 5.86 6.26
CA GLU A 74 11.92 6.65 6.09
C GLU A 74 11.98 7.28 4.69
N SER A 75 12.19 6.46 3.66
CA SER A 75 12.26 6.88 2.26
C SER A 75 10.96 6.64 1.49
N ILE A 76 10.08 5.77 1.98
CA ILE A 76 8.72 5.55 1.48
C ILE A 76 7.76 6.21 2.45
N THR A 77 7.10 7.27 2.02
CA THR A 77 6.14 8.03 2.84
C THR A 77 4.82 8.24 2.14
N THR A 78 3.79 8.57 2.90
CA THR A 78 2.49 8.93 2.34
C THR A 78 2.55 10.33 1.73
N GLY A 79 2.01 10.43 0.52
CA GLY A 79 1.85 11.67 -0.23
C GLY A 79 0.40 12.15 -0.23
N GLU A 80 0.00 12.75 -1.35
CA GLU A 80 -1.35 13.31 -1.51
C GLU A 80 -2.42 12.22 -1.68
N LEU A 81 -3.68 12.59 -1.40
CA LEU A 81 -4.84 11.72 -1.64
C LEU A 81 -4.85 11.22 -3.10
N ALA A 82 -5.00 9.92 -3.29
CA ALA A 82 -4.97 9.31 -4.61
C ALA A 82 -6.28 9.59 -5.37
N VAL A 83 -6.20 9.60 -6.70
CA VAL A 83 -7.39 9.55 -7.54
C VAL A 83 -7.96 8.12 -7.44
N PRO A 84 -9.21 7.92 -6.99
CA PRO A 84 -9.78 6.58 -6.79
C PRO A 84 -9.72 5.70 -8.03
N LEU A 85 -9.91 6.30 -9.21
CA LEU A 85 -9.83 5.63 -10.50
C LEU A 85 -8.49 4.91 -10.71
N ASP A 86 -7.38 5.57 -10.41
CA ASP A 86 -6.04 5.02 -10.65
C ASP A 86 -5.77 3.82 -9.75
N PHE A 87 -6.31 3.85 -8.52
CA PHE A 87 -6.25 2.72 -7.61
C PHE A 87 -7.10 1.54 -8.11
N PHE A 88 -8.32 1.80 -8.57
CA PHE A 88 -9.18 0.75 -9.13
C PHE A 88 -8.60 0.13 -10.40
N ASP A 89 -7.96 0.92 -11.25
CA ASP A 89 -7.27 0.43 -12.45
C ASP A 89 -6.07 -0.47 -12.07
N LEU A 90 -5.31 -0.12 -11.03
CA LEU A 90 -4.26 -1.00 -10.51
C LEU A 90 -4.85 -2.33 -10.03
N LEU A 91 -5.91 -2.31 -9.22
CA LEU A 91 -6.55 -3.53 -8.72
C LEU A 91 -7.08 -4.41 -9.86
N LYS A 92 -7.69 -3.82 -10.90
CA LYS A 92 -8.18 -4.55 -12.08
C LYS A 92 -7.07 -5.13 -12.95
N SER A 93 -5.89 -4.49 -12.97
CA SER A 93 -4.74 -5.00 -13.73
C SER A 93 -4.22 -6.34 -13.20
N ASN A 94 -4.45 -6.63 -11.92
CA ASN A 94 -3.83 -7.71 -11.15
C ASN A 94 -2.28 -7.72 -11.21
N ASN A 95 -1.66 -6.63 -11.67
CA ASN A 95 -0.21 -6.49 -11.81
C ASN A 95 0.38 -5.67 -10.65
N PHE A 96 0.07 -6.10 -9.44
CA PHE A 96 0.50 -5.42 -8.22
C PHE A 96 0.95 -6.42 -7.15
N VAL A 97 1.65 -5.89 -6.14
CA VAL A 97 1.97 -6.57 -4.89
C VAL A 97 1.41 -5.72 -3.75
N SER A 98 0.52 -6.28 -2.94
CA SER A 98 0.08 -5.63 -1.70
C SER A 98 0.96 -6.04 -0.52
N ILE A 99 1.17 -5.18 0.48
CA ILE A 99 2.00 -5.53 1.63
C ILE A 99 1.42 -4.86 2.87
N ASP A 100 1.19 -5.64 3.91
CA ASP A 100 0.92 -5.16 5.27
C ASP A 100 2.11 -5.49 6.20
N TYR A 101 2.03 -5.02 7.45
CA TYR A 101 3.11 -5.21 8.43
C TYR A 101 3.41 -6.69 8.78
N ASP A 102 2.46 -7.59 8.48
CA ASP A 102 2.53 -9.02 8.79
C ASP A 102 2.84 -9.89 7.57
N SER A 103 3.09 -9.25 6.42
CA SER A 103 3.37 -9.95 5.18
C SER A 103 4.56 -10.90 5.31
N PRO A 104 4.43 -12.15 4.83
CA PRO A 104 5.52 -13.13 4.84
C PRO A 104 6.65 -12.77 3.87
N TYR A 105 6.50 -11.72 3.06
CA TYR A 105 7.59 -11.20 2.25
C TYR A 105 8.73 -10.63 3.08
N ASP A 106 8.48 -10.18 4.32
CA ASP A 106 9.53 -9.69 5.19
C ASP A 106 10.05 -10.75 6.17
N LEU A 107 10.93 -11.62 5.66
CA LEU A 107 11.51 -12.75 6.39
C LEU A 107 12.82 -12.41 7.13
N VAL A 108 13.53 -11.35 6.71
CA VAL A 108 14.97 -11.19 7.01
C VAL A 108 15.32 -9.89 7.74
N THR A 109 14.47 -8.86 7.72
CA THR A 109 14.83 -7.56 8.31
C THR A 109 15.15 -7.63 9.81
N GLY A 110 14.79 -8.73 10.49
CA GLY A 110 15.07 -8.94 11.91
C GLY A 110 14.34 -7.95 12.81
N GLN A 111 13.49 -7.10 12.23
CA GLN A 111 12.69 -6.13 12.96
C GLN A 111 11.55 -6.84 13.70
N SER A 112 11.28 -6.39 14.93
CA SER A 112 10.13 -6.93 15.66
C SER A 112 8.84 -6.54 14.95
N ARG A 113 7.86 -7.45 14.93
CA ARG A 113 6.51 -7.21 14.37
C ARG A 113 5.88 -5.90 14.86
N ILE A 114 6.14 -5.54 16.12
CA ILE A 114 5.68 -4.28 16.73
C ILE A 114 6.30 -3.05 16.04
N LYS A 115 7.61 -3.06 15.77
CA LYS A 115 8.27 -1.94 15.08
C LYS A 115 7.75 -1.78 13.66
N LYS A 116 7.57 -2.90 12.94
CA LYS A 116 6.99 -2.89 11.59
C LYS A 116 5.58 -2.33 11.59
N LYS A 117 4.74 -2.82 12.50
CA LYS A 117 3.38 -2.32 12.67
C LYS A 117 3.34 -0.81 12.93
N LEU A 118 4.23 -0.31 13.78
CA LEU A 118 4.34 1.13 14.04
C LEU A 118 4.82 1.91 12.82
N ALA A 119 5.83 1.42 12.09
CA ALA A 119 6.31 2.07 10.86
C ALA A 119 5.20 2.21 9.82
N TYR A 120 4.42 1.15 9.59
CA TYR A 120 3.27 1.19 8.67
C TYR A 120 2.21 2.17 9.16
N ARG A 121 1.83 2.11 10.44
CA ARG A 121 0.81 3.00 11.01
C ARG A 121 1.22 4.47 10.99
N ASN A 122 2.51 4.78 11.14
CA ASN A 122 3.01 6.14 11.06
C ASN A 122 2.92 6.75 9.65
N LEU A 123 2.65 5.95 8.62
CA LEU A 123 2.37 6.45 7.28
C LEU A 123 0.95 7.04 7.17
N CYS A 124 0.01 6.63 8.01
CA CYS A 124 -1.37 7.12 7.95
C CYS A 124 -1.69 7.97 9.18
N ASP A 125 -2.26 9.15 8.97
CA ASP A 125 -2.72 9.98 10.08
C ASP A 125 -3.85 9.26 10.85
N ASP A 126 -3.63 9.04 12.15
CA ASP A 126 -4.59 8.41 13.09
C ASP A 126 -5.25 7.11 12.59
N SER A 127 -4.45 6.14 12.15
CA SER A 127 -4.98 4.89 11.60
C SER A 127 -5.63 4.00 12.68
N SER A 128 -6.97 3.87 12.65
CA SER A 128 -7.69 2.85 13.44
C SER A 128 -7.55 1.45 12.84
N ALA A 129 -7.29 1.38 11.53
CA ALA A 129 -6.99 0.17 10.76
C ALA A 129 -5.50 0.08 10.41
N ASP A 130 -5.00 -1.14 10.18
CA ASP A 130 -3.61 -1.34 9.79
C ASP A 130 -3.43 -1.05 8.29
N PRO A 131 -2.47 -0.20 7.88
CA PRO A 131 -2.34 0.19 6.47
C PRO A 131 -1.84 -0.94 5.56
N VAL A 132 -2.26 -0.87 4.29
CA VAL A 132 -1.81 -1.79 3.23
C VAL A 132 -1.16 -0.97 2.12
N LEU A 133 0.10 -1.27 1.82
CA LEU A 133 0.84 -0.66 0.73
C LEU A 133 0.63 -1.46 -0.56
N PHE A 134 0.62 -0.78 -1.69
CA PHE A 134 0.47 -1.35 -3.03
C PHE A 134 1.64 -0.91 -3.90
N PHE A 135 2.30 -1.89 -4.49
CA PHE A 135 3.43 -1.72 -5.39
C PHE A 135 3.08 -2.26 -6.77
N GLU A 136 3.67 -1.67 -7.81
CA GLU A 136 3.66 -2.25 -9.15
C GLU A 136 4.59 -3.47 -9.22
N LYS A 137 4.24 -4.41 -10.11
CA LYS A 137 5.17 -5.44 -10.57
C LYS A 137 5.88 -4.98 -11.84
N ASP A 138 7.18 -5.24 -11.93
CA ASP A 138 7.92 -5.05 -13.17
C ASP A 138 7.64 -6.18 -14.18
N ASP A 139 8.22 -6.08 -15.39
CA ASP A 139 8.07 -7.08 -16.46
C ASP A 139 8.55 -8.50 -16.08
N PHE A 140 9.28 -8.63 -14.96
CA PHE A 140 9.76 -9.89 -14.41
C PHE A 140 8.93 -10.37 -13.21
N GLY A 141 7.84 -9.68 -12.86
CA GLY A 141 6.98 -10.02 -11.74
C GLY A 141 7.54 -9.64 -10.37
N ARG A 142 8.58 -8.79 -10.32
CA ARG A 142 9.24 -8.35 -9.09
C ARG A 142 8.60 -7.08 -8.55
N ILE A 143 8.67 -6.87 -7.24
CA ILE A 143 8.27 -5.60 -6.63
C ILE A 143 9.07 -4.44 -7.22
N SER A 144 8.36 -3.39 -7.62
CA SER A 144 8.95 -2.20 -8.23
C SER A 144 8.54 -0.94 -7.46
N ASN A 145 7.83 -0.02 -8.11
CA ASN A 145 7.50 1.27 -7.55
C ASN A 145 6.36 1.14 -6.51
N PRO A 146 6.51 1.73 -5.32
CA PRO A 146 5.36 1.98 -4.45
C PRO A 146 4.41 2.93 -5.17
N ARG A 147 3.12 2.64 -5.12
CA ARG A 147 2.09 3.44 -5.78
C ARG A 147 1.10 4.01 -4.81
N PHE A 148 0.49 3.15 -4.01
CA PHE A 148 -0.60 3.55 -3.13
C PHE A 148 -0.44 3.00 -1.73
N ILE A 149 -1.04 3.68 -0.77
CA ILE A 149 -1.28 3.17 0.57
C ILE A 149 -2.77 3.34 0.89
N LEU A 150 -3.39 2.26 1.36
CA LEU A 150 -4.73 2.29 1.90
C LEU A 150 -4.65 2.53 3.41
N CYS A 151 -5.20 3.66 3.83
CA CYS A 151 -5.41 4.05 5.21
C CYS A 151 -6.89 3.84 5.61
N ALA A 152 -7.23 4.07 6.87
CA ALA A 152 -8.60 3.89 7.38
C ALA A 152 -9.62 4.86 6.76
N ASP A 153 -9.14 6.01 6.28
CA ASP A 153 -9.90 7.15 5.81
C ASP A 153 -9.82 7.37 4.29
N GLY A 154 -8.95 6.63 3.60
CA GLY A 154 -8.81 6.76 2.15
C GLY A 154 -7.58 6.07 1.57
N VAL A 155 -7.40 6.25 0.27
CA VAL A 155 -6.23 5.80 -0.48
C VAL A 155 -5.37 7.01 -0.81
N TYR A 156 -4.07 6.90 -0.55
CA TYR A 156 -3.09 7.95 -0.78
C TYR A 156 -1.99 7.46 -1.72
N ASN A 157 -1.36 8.38 -2.43
CA ASN A 157 -0.15 8.09 -3.18
C ASN A 157 1.01 7.83 -2.23
N LEU A 158 1.95 6.99 -2.64
CA LEU A 158 3.21 6.83 -1.93
C LEU A 158 4.31 7.63 -2.64
N ASP A 159 5.03 8.40 -1.84
CA ASP A 159 6.21 9.15 -2.27
C ASP A 159 7.48 8.35 -1.97
N LEU A 160 8.41 8.38 -2.93
CA LEU A 160 9.79 7.92 -2.76
C LEU A 160 10.70 9.11 -2.61
N PHE A 161 11.32 9.28 -1.44
CA PHE A 161 12.48 10.14 -1.32
C PHE A 161 13.65 9.47 -2.02
N SER A 162 14.02 9.97 -3.21
CA SER A 162 15.37 9.77 -3.72
C SER A 162 16.32 10.47 -2.76
N ILE A 163 17.10 9.69 -2.01
CA ILE A 163 18.33 10.24 -1.43
C ILE A 163 19.15 10.68 -2.63
N ASP A 164 19.30 11.98 -2.84
CA ASP A 164 20.36 12.51 -3.71
C ASP A 164 21.66 11.97 -3.12
N VAL A 165 22.17 10.89 -3.72
CA VAL A 165 23.52 10.45 -3.46
C VAL A 165 24.39 11.55 -4.03
N ASN A 166 24.84 12.47 -3.19
CA ASN A 166 25.93 13.35 -3.56
C ASN A 166 27.07 12.42 -4.03
N ASP A 167 27.40 12.49 -5.33
CA ASP A 167 28.49 11.76 -5.98
C ASP A 167 29.86 11.98 -5.31
N ASP A 168 29.95 12.88 -4.32
CA ASP A 168 31.16 13.20 -3.58
C ASP A 168 31.62 12.11 -2.58
N PHE A 169 30.86 11.01 -2.37
CA PHE A 169 31.26 9.95 -1.42
C PHE A 169 32.07 8.80 -2.03
N PHE A 170 32.22 8.74 -3.36
CA PHE A 170 33.17 7.81 -4.01
C PHE A 170 34.42 8.56 -4.45
N GLY A 171 35.28 8.88 -3.48
CA GLY A 171 36.70 9.15 -3.76
C GLY A 171 37.36 7.88 -4.29
N ILE A 172 37.25 7.64 -5.60
CA ILE A 172 38.04 6.65 -6.32
C ILE A 172 39.48 7.18 -6.33
N PRO A 173 40.48 6.50 -5.73
CA PRO A 173 41.86 6.88 -5.95
C PRO A 173 42.21 6.49 -7.39
N GLU A 174 42.43 7.50 -8.23
CA GLU A 174 43.07 7.31 -9.54
C GLU A 174 44.50 6.79 -9.29
N PHE A 175 44.73 5.52 -9.62
CA PHE A 175 46.08 4.99 -9.79
C PHE A 175 46.54 5.32 -11.22
N TYR A 176 47.45 6.28 -11.35
CA TYR A 176 48.40 6.41 -12.47
C TYR A 176 49.81 6.08 -11.99
#